data_AF-A0AAD8NZB4-F1
#
_entry.id   AF-A0AAD8NZB4-F1
#
_cell.length_a   1.000
_cell.length_b   1.000
_cell.length_c   1.000
_cell.angle_alpha   90.00
_cell.angle_beta   90.00
_cell.angle_gamma   90.00
#
_symmetry.space_group_name_H-M   'P 1'
#
loop_
_entity.id
_entity.type
_entity.pdbx_description
1 polymer ?
#
loop_
_entity_poly.entity_id
_entity_poly.type
_entity_poly.pdbx_seq_one_letter_code
_entity_poly.pdbx_strand_id
1 'polypeptide(L)'
;MNQVQPNDSHSVYRQLYALLVYDLYRDPIEAIQMMAIWIWLEKMITMSPDLTRRILTVSPHLINSLGNEALLCWACLGNINLLFSCSFTNFPLTNIVLRKEMPVEFFRLHRDVTINGINEVIKRVCATCLKDIWDGAIARNAQMANNYATTIRPQKVDTQPDERTLFITFSRGFPVAEREVREFFTRLFGECIESFYMQEVAIGEHPLFAKIVLHNAWYVNSVLSGGTKAKFMINGKQVWMRKFMPKR
;
A
#
# COMPACT_ATOMS: atom_id res chain seq x y z
N MET A 1 -5.18 40.66 -16.67
CA MET A 1 -5.39 39.23 -17.00
C MET A 1 -4.02 38.58 -17.10
N ASN A 2 -3.52 37.98 -16.02
CA ASN A 2 -2.24 37.27 -16.04
C ASN A 2 -2.52 35.80 -16.31
N GLN A 3 -2.26 35.38 -17.55
CA GLN A 3 -2.22 33.97 -17.89
C GLN A 3 -0.99 33.35 -17.22
N VAL A 4 -1.24 32.39 -16.33
CA VAL A 4 -0.23 31.59 -15.65
C VAL A 4 0.35 30.63 -16.68
N GLN A 5 1.60 30.84 -17.07
CA GLN A 5 2.43 29.87 -17.78
C GLN A 5 2.41 28.54 -17.01
N PRO A 6 2.25 27.36 -17.66
CA PRO A 6 2.26 26.10 -16.94
C PRO A 6 3.68 25.89 -16.41
N ASN A 7 3.83 25.90 -15.08
CA ASN A 7 5.08 25.49 -14.44
C ASN A 7 5.47 24.10 -14.98
N ASP A 8 6.65 23.99 -15.58
CA ASP A 8 7.18 22.75 -16.17
C ASP A 8 7.05 21.54 -15.22
N SER A 9 7.23 21.74 -13.90
CA SER A 9 7.02 20.71 -12.87
C SER A 9 5.58 20.19 -12.77
N HIS A 10 4.57 21.02 -13.03
CA HIS A 10 3.17 20.57 -13.01
C HIS A 10 2.88 19.61 -14.17
N SER A 11 3.56 19.78 -15.31
CA SER A 11 3.40 18.88 -16.45
C SER A 11 3.90 17.47 -16.11
N VAL A 12 5.03 17.37 -15.41
CA VAL A 12 5.63 16.12 -14.93
C VAL A 12 4.68 15.42 -13.95
N TYR A 13 4.17 16.14 -12.95
CA TYR A 13 3.27 15.56 -11.96
C TYR A 13 1.99 15.01 -12.59
N ARG A 14 1.44 15.73 -13.56
CA ARG A 14 0.25 15.32 -14.30
C ARG A 14 0.49 14.07 -15.13
N GLN A 15 1.62 14.00 -15.85
CA GLN A 15 2.00 12.81 -16.63
C GLN A 15 2.18 11.59 -15.74
N LEU A 16 2.90 11.73 -14.62
CA LEU A 16 3.13 10.62 -13.70
C LEU A 16 1.84 10.15 -13.06
N TYR A 17 0.99 11.07 -12.61
CA TYR A 17 -0.30 10.71 -12.03
C TYR A 17 -1.24 10.04 -13.03
N ALA A 18 -1.31 10.55 -14.27
CA ALA A 18 -2.07 9.91 -15.34
C ALA A 18 -1.59 8.48 -15.62
N LEU A 19 -0.27 8.27 -15.68
CA LEU A 19 0.32 6.94 -15.85
C LEU A 19 -0.08 6.00 -14.72
N LEU A 20 -0.08 6.47 -13.46
CA LEU A 20 -0.50 5.66 -12.32
C LEU A 20 -1.97 5.20 -12.45
N VAL A 21 -2.89 6.11 -12.75
CA VAL A 21 -4.33 5.82 -12.68
C VAL A 21 -4.88 5.21 -13.98
N TYR A 22 -4.33 5.58 -15.14
CA TYR A 22 -4.82 5.13 -16.44
C TYR A 22 -4.06 3.94 -17.00
N ASP A 23 -2.74 3.89 -16.87
CA ASP A 23 -1.92 2.81 -17.45
C ASP A 23 -1.62 1.70 -16.43
N LEU A 24 -1.34 2.08 -15.18
CA LEU A 24 -1.07 1.14 -14.09
C LEU A 24 -2.30 0.77 -13.26
N TYR A 25 -3.46 1.35 -13.57
CA TYR A 25 -4.75 1.09 -12.91
C TYR A 25 -4.70 1.15 -11.38
N ARG A 26 -3.84 2.02 -10.84
CA ARG A 26 -3.81 2.29 -9.40
C ARG A 26 -5.09 2.96 -8.96
N ASP A 27 -5.50 2.65 -7.73
CA ASP A 27 -6.57 3.38 -7.09
C ASP A 27 -6.22 4.88 -7.04
N PRO A 28 -7.13 5.78 -7.45
CA PRO A 28 -6.82 7.21 -7.50
C PRO A 28 -6.37 7.79 -6.17
N ILE A 29 -6.92 7.30 -5.04
CA ILE A 29 -6.60 7.74 -3.68
C ILE A 29 -5.17 7.30 -3.32
N GLU A 30 -4.85 6.02 -3.52
CA GLU A 30 -3.49 5.51 -3.33
C GLU A 30 -2.49 6.26 -4.22
N ALA A 31 -2.84 6.51 -5.48
CA ALA A 31 -1.98 7.21 -6.41
C ALA A 31 -1.69 8.67 -5.98
N ILE A 32 -2.65 9.38 -5.36
CA ILE A 32 -2.35 10.70 -4.76
C ILE A 32 -1.38 10.57 -3.59
N GLN A 33 -1.53 9.55 -2.74
CA GLN A 33 -0.62 9.35 -1.62
C GLN A 33 0.81 9.10 -2.13
N MET A 34 0.95 8.26 -3.16
CA MET A 34 2.23 8.02 -3.84
C MET A 34 2.83 9.32 -4.39
N MET A 35 2.05 10.09 -5.15
CA MET A 35 2.49 11.38 -5.71
C MET A 35 2.92 12.37 -4.63
N ALA A 36 2.15 12.48 -3.55
CA ALA A 36 2.42 13.43 -2.48
C ALA A 36 3.73 13.10 -1.76
N ILE A 37 4.02 11.82 -1.53
CA ILE A 37 5.27 11.36 -0.92
C ILE A 37 6.45 11.68 -1.83
N TRP A 38 6.37 11.38 -3.13
CA TRP A 38 7.46 11.68 -4.06
C TRP A 38 7.71 13.18 -4.22
N ILE A 39 6.67 14.00 -4.34
CA ILE A 39 6.81 15.46 -4.41
C ILE A 39 7.37 16.02 -3.09
N TRP A 40 6.92 15.50 -1.95
CA TRP A 40 7.45 15.91 -0.65
C TRP A 40 8.93 15.56 -0.50
N LEU A 41 9.34 14.36 -0.90
CA LEU A 41 10.75 13.93 -0.92
C LEU A 41 11.60 14.82 -1.84
N GLU A 42 11.11 15.12 -3.04
CA GLU A 42 11.78 16.01 -3.99
C GLU A 42 12.04 17.40 -3.39
N LYS A 43 11.09 17.92 -2.60
CA LYS A 43 11.19 19.24 -1.95
C LYS A 43 12.04 19.23 -0.69
N MET A 44 12.01 18.14 0.07
CA MET A 44 12.76 18.02 1.32
C MET A 44 14.23 17.70 1.08
N ILE A 45 14.52 16.86 0.08
CA ILE A 45 15.87 16.41 -0.23
C ILE A 45 16.43 17.35 -1.30
N THR A 46 17.07 18.41 -0.83
CA THR A 46 17.69 19.47 -1.66
C THR A 46 18.73 18.99 -2.67
N MET A 47 19.16 17.71 -2.58
CA MET A 47 20.16 17.08 -3.45
C MET A 47 19.56 16.21 -4.58
N SER A 48 18.23 16.09 -4.67
CA SER A 48 17.57 15.35 -5.76
C SER A 48 16.44 16.17 -6.42
N PRO A 49 16.77 17.32 -7.05
CA PRO A 49 15.81 17.96 -7.94
C PRO A 49 15.39 16.95 -9.03
N ASP A 50 14.13 16.99 -9.45
CA ASP A 50 13.57 16.14 -10.50
C ASP A 50 13.34 14.65 -10.17
N LEU A 51 13.18 14.28 -8.90
CA LEU A 51 12.79 12.92 -8.48
C LEU A 51 11.59 12.38 -9.30
N THR A 52 10.54 13.15 -9.43
CA THR A 52 9.31 12.80 -10.16
C THR A 52 9.57 12.56 -11.65
N ARG A 53 10.44 13.37 -12.29
CA ARG A 53 10.89 13.12 -13.67
C ARG A 53 11.66 11.82 -13.77
N ARG A 54 12.53 11.53 -12.81
CA ARG A 54 13.31 10.29 -12.80
C ARG A 54 12.41 9.06 -12.63
N ILE A 55 11.37 9.15 -11.81
CA ILE A 55 10.36 8.09 -11.70
C ILE A 55 9.65 7.87 -13.05
N LEU A 56 9.33 8.92 -13.80
CA LEU A 56 8.75 8.78 -15.14
C LEU A 56 9.67 8.08 -16.15
N THR A 57 11.00 8.14 -15.96
CA THR A 57 11.96 7.51 -16.90
C THR A 57 12.18 6.02 -16.67
N VAL A 58 11.72 5.46 -15.55
CA VAL A 58 11.89 4.03 -15.28
C VAL A 58 10.73 3.20 -15.84
N SER A 59 10.89 1.88 -15.86
CA SER A 59 9.85 0.98 -16.39
C SER A 59 8.55 1.06 -15.57
N PRO A 60 7.37 0.87 -16.19
CA PRO A 60 6.09 0.89 -15.48
C PRO A 60 6.03 -0.11 -14.30
N HIS A 61 6.67 -1.27 -14.44
CA HIS A 61 6.81 -2.25 -13.36
C HIS A 61 7.60 -1.68 -12.17
N LEU A 62 8.67 -0.93 -12.41
CA LEU A 62 9.46 -0.32 -11.36
C LEU A 62 8.71 0.85 -10.71
N ILE A 63 7.96 1.65 -11.48
CA ILE A 63 7.04 2.67 -10.95
C ILE A 63 6.03 2.03 -9.99
N ASN A 64 5.48 0.88 -10.37
CA ASN A 64 4.53 0.15 -9.54
C ASN A 64 5.15 -0.32 -8.21
N SER A 65 6.37 -0.85 -8.26
CA SER A 65 7.13 -1.27 -7.07
C SER A 65 7.53 -0.10 -6.18
N LEU A 66 7.94 1.03 -6.77
CA LEU A 66 8.20 2.28 -6.04
C LEU A 66 6.94 2.80 -5.34
N GLY A 67 5.78 2.64 -5.97
CA GLY A 67 4.50 2.95 -5.37
C GLY A 67 4.21 2.13 -4.12
N ASN A 68 4.49 0.83 -4.17
CA ASN A 68 4.33 -0.04 -3.01
C ASN A 68 5.25 0.39 -1.86
N GLU A 69 6.53 0.70 -2.13
CA GLU A 69 7.43 1.23 -1.10
C GLU A 69 6.94 2.56 -0.52
N ALA A 70 6.44 3.47 -1.35
CA ALA A 70 5.92 4.75 -0.89
C ALA A 70 4.70 4.57 0.03
N LEU A 71 3.76 3.70 -0.33
CA LEU A 71 2.60 3.39 0.51
C LEU A 71 3.00 2.68 1.80
N LEU A 72 3.99 1.80 1.77
CA LEU A 72 4.54 1.19 2.98
C LEU A 72 5.19 2.24 3.89
N CYS A 73 5.91 3.22 3.33
CA CYS A 73 6.46 4.35 4.08
C CYS A 73 5.34 5.13 4.79
N TRP A 74 4.26 5.43 4.07
CA TRP A 74 3.08 6.09 4.63
C TRP A 74 2.42 5.28 5.75
N ALA A 75 2.23 3.98 5.56
CA ALA A 75 1.67 3.09 6.58
C ALA A 75 2.53 3.11 7.86
N CYS A 76 3.86 3.02 7.70
CA CYS A 76 4.83 3.11 8.80
C CYS A 76 4.78 4.46 9.55
N LEU A 77 4.56 5.57 8.84
CA LEU A 77 4.31 6.86 9.47
C LEU A 77 3.02 6.82 10.28
N GLY A 78 1.97 6.16 9.80
CA GLY A 78 0.72 5.95 10.53
C GLY A 78 0.90 5.14 11.83
N ASN A 79 1.72 4.09 11.79
CA ASN A 79 1.93 3.18 12.93
C ASN A 79 3.42 2.82 13.11
N ILE A 80 4.05 3.43 14.12
CA ILE A 80 5.49 3.28 14.38
C ILE A 80 5.90 1.83 14.71
N ASN A 81 4.97 0.98 15.17
CA ASN A 81 5.25 -0.44 15.45
C ASN A 81 5.60 -1.25 14.20
N LEU A 82 5.17 -0.77 13.01
CA LEU A 82 5.54 -1.34 11.72
C LEU A 82 7.05 -1.22 11.46
N LEU A 83 7.66 -0.16 11.96
CA LEU A 83 9.10 0.08 11.83
C LEU A 83 9.95 -0.88 12.67
N PHE A 84 9.35 -1.50 13.69
CA PHE A 84 10.02 -2.49 14.54
C PHE A 84 9.81 -3.95 14.08
N SER A 85 8.76 -4.23 13.31
CA SER A 85 8.47 -5.57 12.79
C SER A 85 9.04 -5.85 11.40
N CYS A 86 9.29 -4.82 10.60
CA CYS A 86 9.88 -4.98 9.27
C CYS A 86 11.39 -5.23 9.38
N SER A 87 11.85 -6.42 8.99
CA SER A 87 13.27 -6.70 8.69
C SER A 87 13.81 -5.93 7.46
N PHE A 88 13.04 -4.96 6.96
CA PHE A 88 13.23 -4.21 5.72
C PHE A 88 13.24 -2.70 6.00
N THR A 89 13.99 -2.24 7.00
CA THR A 89 14.22 -0.81 7.26
C THR A 89 15.13 -0.15 6.21
N ASN A 90 15.16 -0.69 4.99
CA ASN A 90 15.74 -0.04 3.84
C ASN A 90 14.57 0.15 2.87
N PHE A 91 14.42 1.36 2.33
CA PHE A 91 13.57 1.61 1.17
C PHE A 91 14.46 1.51 -0.08
N PRO A 92 14.89 0.31 -0.51
CA PRO A 92 15.95 0.16 -1.51
C PRO A 92 15.58 0.81 -2.84
N LEU A 93 14.33 0.74 -3.29
CA LEU A 93 13.94 1.34 -4.57
C LEU A 93 13.89 2.87 -4.44
N THR A 94 13.36 3.37 -3.33
CA THR A 94 13.37 4.80 -3.01
C THR A 94 14.81 5.31 -2.90
N ASN A 95 15.74 4.55 -2.32
CA ASN A 95 17.17 4.90 -2.25
C ASN A 95 17.84 4.88 -3.64
N ILE A 96 17.50 3.93 -4.50
CA ILE A 96 17.97 3.86 -5.90
C ILE A 96 17.52 5.11 -6.66
N VAL A 97 16.24 5.48 -6.53
CA VAL A 97 15.72 6.66 -7.21
C VAL A 97 16.16 7.95 -6.51
N LEU A 98 16.44 7.97 -5.22
CA LEU A 98 17.02 9.13 -4.56
C LEU A 98 18.55 9.25 -4.76
N ARG A 99 19.21 8.18 -5.27
CA ARG A 99 20.67 8.02 -5.31
C ARG A 99 21.35 8.28 -3.96
N LYS A 100 20.60 8.06 -2.88
CA LYS A 100 21.03 8.34 -1.52
C LYS A 100 20.30 7.39 -0.57
N GLU A 101 21.00 6.91 0.44
CA GLU A 101 20.36 6.18 1.52
C GLU A 101 19.51 7.15 2.35
N MET A 102 18.20 6.90 2.36
CA MET A 102 17.29 7.52 3.31
C MET A 102 17.29 6.69 4.58
N PRO A 103 17.84 7.19 5.70
CA PRO A 103 17.76 6.47 6.95
C PRO A 103 16.29 6.46 7.37
N VAL A 104 15.72 5.27 7.53
CA VAL A 104 14.34 5.09 8.03
C VAL A 104 14.14 5.78 9.38
N GLU A 105 15.23 5.93 10.14
CA GLU A 105 15.30 6.72 11.37
C GLU A 105 14.83 8.17 11.22
N PHE A 106 15.08 8.79 10.06
CA PHE A 106 14.67 10.16 9.79
C PHE A 106 13.15 10.31 9.86
N PHE A 107 12.41 9.36 9.29
CA PHE A 107 10.95 9.33 9.35
C PHE A 107 10.42 9.07 10.76
N ARG A 108 11.18 8.34 11.59
CA ARG A 108 10.83 8.17 13.02
C ARG A 108 10.98 9.46 13.79
N LEU A 109 12.14 10.08 13.67
CA LEU A 109 12.50 11.27 14.45
C LEU A 109 11.66 12.49 14.05
N HIS A 110 11.29 12.60 12.77
CA HIS A 110 10.55 13.74 12.22
C HIS A 110 9.15 13.34 11.72
N ARG A 111 8.52 12.36 12.36
CA ARG A 111 7.23 11.77 11.94
C ARG A 111 6.16 12.82 11.69
N ASP A 112 5.86 13.66 12.67
CA ASP A 112 4.74 14.60 12.58
C ASP A 112 5.02 15.70 11.56
N VAL A 113 6.27 16.16 11.46
CA VAL A 113 6.72 17.09 10.42
C VAL A 113 6.54 16.47 9.03
N THR A 114 6.86 15.18 8.89
CA THR A 114 6.71 14.46 7.63
C THR A 114 5.24 14.30 7.24
N ILE A 115 4.39 13.85 8.16
CA ILE A 115 2.95 13.69 7.93
C ILE A 115 2.33 15.03 7.52
N ASN A 116 2.64 16.11 8.26
CA ASN A 116 2.13 17.44 7.96
C ASN A 116 2.63 17.93 6.60
N GLY A 117 3.91 17.72 6.28
CA GLY A 117 4.48 18.09 4.99
C GLY A 117 3.83 17.36 3.81
N ILE A 118 3.60 16.04 3.92
CA ILE A 118 2.90 15.25 2.89
C ILE A 118 1.45 15.75 2.74
N ASN A 119 0.74 15.98 3.84
CA ASN A 119 -0.63 16.48 3.81
C ASN A 119 -0.73 17.88 3.16
N GLU A 120 0.24 18.76 3.41
CA GLU A 120 0.31 20.06 2.73
C GLU A 120 0.54 19.92 1.23
N VAL A 121 1.36 18.94 0.79
CA VAL A 121 1.53 18.65 -0.64
C VAL A 121 0.22 18.16 -1.27
N ILE A 122 -0.52 17.29 -0.59
CA ILE A 122 -1.84 16.83 -1.06
C ILE A 122 -2.77 18.03 -1.27
N LYS A 123 -2.92 18.88 -0.25
CA LYS A 123 -3.84 20.02 -0.26
C LYS A 123 -3.46 21.09 -1.27
N ARG A 124 -2.16 21.42 -1.38
CA ARG A 124 -1.71 22.57 -2.18
C ARG A 124 -1.35 22.22 -3.62
N VAL A 125 -0.80 21.03 -3.84
CA VAL A 125 -0.27 20.62 -5.15
C VAL A 125 -1.18 19.61 -5.81
N CYS A 126 -1.48 18.50 -5.14
CA CYS A 126 -2.25 17.41 -5.77
C CYS A 126 -3.69 17.84 -6.06
N ALA A 127 -4.36 18.44 -5.06
CA ALA A 127 -5.75 18.90 -5.18
C ALA A 127 -5.94 20.04 -6.21
N THR A 128 -4.87 20.72 -6.63
CA THR A 128 -4.93 21.79 -7.63
C THR A 128 -4.51 21.29 -9.00
N CYS A 129 -3.35 20.63 -9.09
CA CYS A 129 -2.72 20.29 -10.36
C CYS A 129 -3.20 18.96 -10.95
N LEU A 130 -3.77 18.07 -10.14
CA LEU A 130 -4.17 16.72 -10.53
C LEU A 130 -5.69 16.51 -10.50
N LYS A 131 -6.47 17.52 -10.12
CA LYS A 131 -7.90 17.42 -9.83
C LYS A 131 -8.71 16.87 -11.01
N ASP A 132 -8.49 17.39 -12.21
CA ASP A 132 -9.19 16.96 -13.42
C ASP A 132 -8.89 15.50 -13.77
N ILE A 133 -7.63 15.07 -13.60
CA ILE A 133 -7.20 13.68 -13.81
C ILE A 133 -7.83 12.76 -12.75
N TRP A 134 -7.85 13.21 -11.49
CA TRP A 134 -8.50 12.51 -10.38
C TRP A 134 -10.00 12.34 -10.62
N ASP A 135 -10.70 13.42 -10.93
CA ASP A 135 -12.15 13.42 -11.17
C ASP A 135 -12.49 12.48 -12.35
N GLY A 136 -11.68 12.50 -13.41
CA GLY A 136 -11.81 11.58 -14.54
C GLY A 136 -11.57 10.11 -14.15
N ALA A 137 -10.55 9.83 -13.33
CA ALA A 137 -10.24 8.48 -12.90
C ALA A 137 -11.33 7.90 -11.97
N ILE A 138 -11.87 8.72 -11.06
CA ILE A 138 -13.00 8.35 -10.20
C ILE A 138 -14.25 8.09 -11.04
N ALA A 139 -14.58 8.96 -11.99
CA ALA A 139 -15.72 8.78 -12.88
C ALA A 139 -15.58 7.49 -13.71
N ARG A 140 -14.39 7.21 -14.26
CA ARG A 140 -14.09 5.96 -14.96
C ARG A 140 -14.29 4.75 -14.05
N ASN A 141 -13.74 4.78 -12.83
CA ASN A 141 -13.87 3.67 -11.89
C ASN A 141 -15.34 3.43 -11.50
N ALA A 142 -16.12 4.50 -11.31
CA ALA A 142 -17.56 4.41 -11.04
C ALA A 142 -18.33 3.85 -12.25
N GLN A 143 -18.00 4.26 -13.48
CA GLN A 143 -18.57 3.70 -14.70
C GLN A 143 -18.21 2.24 -14.89
N MET A 144 -16.96 1.85 -14.63
CA MET A 144 -16.53 0.45 -14.66
C MET A 144 -17.32 -0.35 -13.63
N ALA A 145 -17.40 0.10 -12.38
CA ALA A 145 -18.20 -0.54 -11.34
C ALA A 145 -19.69 -0.67 -11.73
N ASN A 146 -20.26 0.35 -12.36
CA ASN A 146 -21.63 0.31 -12.87
C ASN A 146 -21.79 -0.65 -14.07
N ASN A 147 -20.81 -0.71 -14.97
CA ASN A 147 -20.83 -1.67 -16.09
C ASN A 147 -20.73 -3.11 -15.57
N TYR A 148 -19.93 -3.34 -14.53
CA TYR A 148 -19.91 -4.62 -13.81
C TYR A 148 -21.28 -4.87 -13.13
N ALA A 149 -21.90 -3.88 -12.49
CA ALA A 149 -23.20 -4.02 -11.82
C ALA A 149 -24.39 -4.19 -12.79
N THR A 150 -24.33 -3.62 -13.99
CA THR A 150 -25.45 -3.65 -14.96
C THR A 150 -25.39 -4.90 -15.84
N THR A 151 -24.20 -5.48 -16.04
CA THR A 151 -24.02 -6.76 -16.76
C THR A 151 -24.24 -7.97 -15.83
N ILE A 152 -24.24 -7.76 -14.51
CA ILE A 152 -24.26 -8.82 -13.50
C ILE A 152 -25.44 -8.61 -12.54
N ARG A 153 -26.54 -9.38 -12.72
CA ARG A 153 -27.37 -9.83 -11.59
C ARG A 153 -26.42 -10.43 -10.54
N PRO A 154 -26.55 -10.15 -9.22
CA PRO A 154 -25.47 -10.28 -8.25
C PRO A 154 -24.72 -11.61 -8.37
N GLN A 155 -23.60 -11.54 -9.08
CA GLN A 155 -22.56 -12.52 -9.07
C GLN A 155 -21.33 -11.73 -8.66
N LYS A 156 -21.02 -11.84 -7.36
CA LYS A 156 -19.78 -11.40 -6.72
C LYS A 156 -18.64 -11.48 -7.74
N VAL A 157 -17.98 -10.36 -8.07
CA VAL A 157 -16.82 -10.35 -8.98
C VAL A 157 -15.88 -11.46 -8.49
N ASP A 158 -15.80 -12.53 -9.29
CA ASP A 158 -15.09 -13.75 -8.94
C ASP A 158 -13.59 -13.54 -9.17
N THR A 159 -13.00 -12.61 -8.41
CA THR A 159 -11.63 -12.83 -8.00
C THR A 159 -11.73 -13.96 -7.00
N GLN A 160 -11.40 -15.18 -7.42
CA GLN A 160 -11.50 -16.39 -6.60
C GLN A 160 -11.04 -16.04 -5.18
N PRO A 161 -11.80 -16.37 -4.12
CA PRO A 161 -11.46 -16.04 -2.73
C PRO A 161 -9.99 -16.29 -2.42
N ASP A 162 -9.41 -17.32 -3.03
CA ASP A 162 -8.01 -17.72 -2.99
C ASP A 162 -7.00 -16.59 -3.28
N GLU A 163 -7.31 -15.64 -4.16
CA GLU A 163 -6.40 -14.55 -4.50
C GLU A 163 -6.28 -13.50 -3.39
N ARG A 164 -7.35 -13.33 -2.62
CA ARG A 164 -7.46 -12.37 -1.51
C ARG A 164 -7.32 -13.05 -0.15
N THR A 165 -7.00 -14.34 -0.13
CA THR A 165 -6.93 -15.12 1.11
C THR A 165 -5.48 -15.32 1.55
N LEU A 166 -5.19 -14.95 2.79
CA LEU A 166 -3.96 -15.35 3.48
C LEU A 166 -4.21 -16.64 4.26
N PHE A 167 -3.25 -17.54 4.17
CA PHE A 167 -3.11 -18.69 5.05
C PHE A 167 -2.03 -18.38 6.08
N ILE A 168 -2.40 -18.49 7.35
CA ILE A 168 -1.56 -18.13 8.48
C ILE A 168 -1.29 -19.40 9.27
N THR A 169 -0.03 -19.68 9.59
CA THR A 169 0.36 -20.83 10.43
C THR A 169 1.06 -20.37 11.70
N PHE A 170 0.74 -21.03 12.80
CA PHE A 170 1.26 -20.75 14.13
C PHE A 170 2.28 -21.81 14.56
N SER A 171 3.31 -21.39 15.28
CA SER A 171 4.28 -22.31 15.85
C SER A 171 3.65 -23.19 16.93
N ARG A 172 4.01 -24.49 16.97
CA ARG A 172 3.57 -25.40 18.03
C ARG A 172 4.07 -24.89 19.40
N GLY A 173 3.22 -24.98 20.42
CA GLY A 173 3.51 -24.55 21.79
C GLY A 173 3.27 -23.07 22.09
N PHE A 174 2.89 -22.26 21.10
CA PHE A 174 2.59 -20.83 21.27
C PHE A 174 1.18 -20.51 20.73
N PRO A 175 0.12 -20.68 21.53
CA PRO A 175 -1.24 -20.47 21.06
C PRO A 175 -1.47 -19.02 20.64
N VAL A 176 -2.05 -18.83 19.46
CA VAL A 176 -2.42 -17.51 18.91
C VAL A 176 -3.94 -17.42 18.84
N ALA A 177 -4.53 -16.44 19.50
CA ALA A 177 -5.97 -16.20 19.47
C ALA A 177 -6.38 -15.38 18.24
N GLU A 178 -7.61 -15.58 17.75
CA GLU A 178 -8.18 -14.81 16.62
C GLU A 178 -8.08 -13.31 16.85
N ARG A 179 -8.39 -12.85 18.07
CA ARG A 179 -8.31 -11.44 18.45
C ARG A 179 -6.91 -10.86 18.24
N GLU A 180 -5.85 -11.61 18.56
CA GLU A 180 -4.47 -11.14 18.38
C GLU A 180 -4.15 -10.91 16.90
N VAL A 181 -4.64 -11.81 16.04
CA VAL A 181 -4.45 -11.69 14.59
C VAL A 181 -5.29 -10.55 14.03
N ARG A 182 -6.56 -10.41 14.44
CA ARG A 182 -7.39 -9.28 14.02
C ARG A 182 -6.79 -7.95 14.43
N GLU A 183 -6.39 -7.81 15.69
CA GLU A 183 -5.73 -6.59 16.18
C GLU A 183 -4.44 -6.31 15.42
N PHE A 184 -3.66 -7.34 15.06
CA PHE A 184 -2.49 -7.18 14.20
C PHE A 184 -2.88 -6.54 12.86
N PHE A 185 -3.79 -7.15 12.10
CA PHE A 185 -4.23 -6.63 10.79
C PHE A 185 -4.91 -5.26 10.88
N THR A 186 -5.77 -5.05 11.89
CA THR A 186 -6.40 -3.74 12.15
C THR A 186 -5.37 -2.66 12.43
N ARG A 187 -4.29 -2.99 13.15
CA ARG A 187 -3.17 -2.07 13.38
C ARG A 187 -2.35 -1.81 12.12
N LEU A 188 -2.23 -2.78 11.20
CA LEU A 188 -1.48 -2.61 9.95
C LEU A 188 -2.28 -1.80 8.90
N PHE A 189 -3.56 -2.12 8.74
CA PHE A 189 -4.33 -1.77 7.54
C PHE A 189 -5.74 -1.23 7.84
N GLY A 190 -6.14 -1.12 9.11
CA GLY A 190 -7.52 -0.80 9.49
C GLY A 190 -8.50 -1.95 9.23
N GLU A 191 -9.76 -1.61 8.96
CA GLU A 191 -10.84 -2.56 8.59
C GLU A 191 -10.55 -3.17 7.20
N CYS A 192 -9.69 -4.19 7.16
CA CYS A 192 -9.25 -4.85 5.93
C CYS A 192 -9.75 -6.30 5.79
N ILE A 193 -10.31 -6.87 6.86
CA ILE A 193 -10.72 -8.29 6.92
C ILE A 193 -12.19 -8.41 6.50
N GLU A 194 -12.46 -9.07 5.37
CA GLU A 194 -13.81 -9.46 4.96
C GLU A 194 -14.31 -10.64 5.80
N SER A 195 -13.47 -11.65 6.00
CA SER A 195 -13.80 -12.80 6.84
C SER A 195 -12.57 -13.46 7.45
N PHE A 196 -12.79 -14.11 8.59
CA PHE A 196 -11.75 -14.80 9.35
C PHE A 196 -12.22 -16.21 9.67
N TYR A 197 -11.35 -17.19 9.44
CA TYR A 197 -11.58 -18.57 9.81
C TYR A 197 -10.39 -19.07 10.62
N MET A 198 -10.64 -19.48 11.85
CA MET A 198 -9.66 -20.17 12.68
C MET A 198 -9.85 -21.69 12.54
N GLN A 199 -8.77 -22.47 12.59
CA GLN A 199 -8.88 -23.93 12.63
C GLN A 199 -9.74 -24.37 13.83
N GLU A 200 -10.74 -25.22 13.57
CA GLU A 200 -11.50 -25.91 14.61
C GLU A 200 -10.64 -27.02 15.24
N VAL A 201 -10.63 -27.09 16.57
CA VAL A 201 -9.80 -28.02 17.35
C VAL A 201 -10.60 -28.63 18.48
N ALA A 202 -10.18 -29.80 18.96
CA ALA A 202 -10.80 -30.46 20.09
C ALA A 202 -10.57 -29.66 21.40
N ILE A 203 -11.36 -29.98 22.43
CA ILE A 203 -11.22 -29.35 23.75
C ILE A 203 -9.80 -29.61 24.28
N GLY A 204 -9.10 -28.53 24.67
CA GLY A 204 -7.73 -28.59 25.19
C GLY A 204 -6.64 -28.52 24.12
N GLU A 205 -7.00 -28.51 22.83
CA GLU A 205 -6.06 -28.27 21.74
C GLU A 205 -6.02 -26.80 21.32
N HIS A 206 -5.04 -26.43 20.51
CA HIS A 206 -4.86 -25.07 20.00
C HIS A 206 -4.83 -25.05 18.47
N PRO A 207 -5.49 -24.06 17.85
CA PRO A 207 -5.40 -23.86 16.40
C PRO A 207 -3.95 -23.71 15.94
N LEU A 208 -3.61 -24.37 14.84
CA LEU A 208 -2.30 -24.27 14.20
C LEU A 208 -2.33 -23.39 12.94
N PHE A 209 -3.51 -23.03 12.46
CA PHE A 209 -3.65 -22.13 11.33
C PHE A 209 -4.94 -21.30 11.36
N ALA A 210 -4.92 -20.22 10.57
CA ALA A 210 -6.09 -19.42 10.23
C ALA A 210 -6.11 -19.12 8.72
N LYS A 211 -7.29 -18.81 8.21
CA LYS A 211 -7.51 -18.23 6.88
C LYS A 211 -8.15 -16.87 7.05
N ILE A 212 -7.65 -15.88 6.31
CA ILE A 212 -8.21 -14.53 6.34
C ILE A 212 -8.50 -14.12 4.91
N VAL A 213 -9.75 -13.78 4.62
CA VAL A 213 -10.14 -13.14 3.37
C VAL A 213 -10.08 -11.63 3.58
N LEU A 214 -9.29 -10.95 2.77
CA LEU A 214 -9.11 -9.50 2.84
C LEU A 214 -9.98 -8.81 1.78
N HIS A 215 -10.44 -7.59 2.04
CA HIS A 215 -11.29 -6.84 1.10
C HIS A 215 -10.64 -6.63 -0.27
N ASN A 216 -9.31 -6.64 -0.35
CA ASN A 216 -8.56 -6.43 -1.58
C ASN A 216 -7.31 -7.34 -1.63
N ALA A 217 -6.96 -7.85 -2.82
CA ALA A 217 -5.73 -8.62 -3.07
C ALA A 217 -4.46 -7.79 -2.79
N TRP A 218 -4.55 -6.46 -2.84
CA TRP A 218 -3.46 -5.57 -2.45
C TRP A 218 -2.94 -5.88 -1.05
N TYR A 219 -3.82 -6.12 -0.06
CA TYR A 219 -3.38 -6.43 1.30
C TYR A 219 -2.57 -7.73 1.36
N VAL A 220 -2.93 -8.75 0.56
CA VAL A 220 -2.13 -9.98 0.43
C VAL A 220 -0.75 -9.66 -0.13
N ASN A 221 -0.68 -8.87 -1.20
CA ASN A 221 0.58 -8.48 -1.82
C ASN A 221 1.45 -7.63 -0.88
N SER A 222 0.84 -6.74 -0.10
CA SER A 222 1.51 -5.89 0.90
C SER A 222 2.03 -6.70 2.08
N VAL A 223 1.27 -7.70 2.55
CA VAL A 223 1.73 -8.62 3.62
C VAL A 223 2.89 -9.49 3.15
N LEU A 224 2.87 -9.93 1.89
CA LEU A 224 3.89 -10.84 1.35
C LEU A 224 5.08 -10.11 0.72
N SER A 225 4.99 -8.80 0.50
CA SER A 225 6.01 -7.96 -0.15
C SER A 225 6.57 -8.56 -1.44
N GLY A 226 5.70 -9.16 -2.27
CA GLY A 226 6.08 -9.84 -3.51
C GLY A 226 6.70 -11.25 -3.35
N GLY A 227 6.91 -11.71 -2.11
CA GLY A 227 7.33 -13.09 -1.81
C GLY A 227 6.17 -14.09 -1.78
N THR A 228 6.50 -15.37 -1.60
CA THR A 228 5.49 -16.45 -1.45
C THR A 228 5.09 -16.70 0.00
N LYS A 229 5.91 -16.25 0.96
CA LYS A 229 5.71 -16.36 2.40
C LYS A 229 6.37 -15.19 3.12
N ALA A 230 5.81 -14.80 4.25
CA ALA A 230 6.36 -13.79 5.15
C ALA A 230 6.27 -14.27 6.60
N LYS A 231 7.25 -13.85 7.42
CA LYS A 231 7.32 -14.19 8.84
C LYS A 231 7.03 -12.93 9.66
N PHE A 232 6.15 -13.05 10.64
CA PHE A 232 5.76 -11.97 11.54
C PHE A 232 5.87 -12.40 13.00
N MET A 233 5.94 -11.40 13.87
CA MET A 233 5.84 -11.55 15.32
C MET A 233 4.53 -10.91 15.79
N ILE A 234 3.61 -11.71 16.33
CA ILE A 234 2.35 -11.23 16.92
C ILE A 234 2.42 -11.50 18.42
N ASN A 235 2.46 -10.44 19.24
CA ASN A 235 2.58 -10.53 20.71
C ASN A 235 3.70 -11.48 21.19
N GLY A 236 4.88 -11.39 20.56
CA GLY A 236 6.02 -12.25 20.91
C GLY A 236 5.95 -13.67 20.33
N LYS A 237 4.94 -14.01 19.52
CA LYS A 237 4.74 -15.32 18.90
C LYS A 237 5.07 -15.28 17.42
N GLN A 238 5.82 -16.28 16.94
CA GLN A 238 6.16 -16.39 15.53
C GLN A 238 4.97 -16.90 14.71
N VAL A 239 4.65 -16.16 13.65
CA VAL A 239 3.55 -16.46 12.75
C VAL A 239 4.06 -16.39 11.32
N TRP A 240 3.68 -17.37 10.50
CA TRP A 240 3.99 -17.36 9.07
C TRP A 240 2.73 -17.10 8.28
N MET A 241 2.84 -16.26 7.25
CA MET A 241 1.74 -15.91 6.35
C MET A 241 2.15 -16.25 4.92
N ARG A 242 1.21 -16.77 4.15
CA ARG A 242 1.38 -17.07 2.72
C ARG A 242 0.05 -16.90 1.99
N LYS A 243 0.09 -16.77 0.66
CA LYS A 243 -1.13 -16.83 -0.15
C LYS A 243 -1.79 -18.19 0.03
N PHE A 244 -3.10 -18.21 0.22
CA PHE A 244 -3.85 -19.46 0.27
C PHE A 244 -3.82 -20.13 -1.10
N MET A 245 -3.68 -21.46 -1.09
CA MET A 245 -3.76 -22.27 -2.29
C MET A 245 -4.85 -23.31 -2.03
N PRO A 246 -5.97 -23.29 -2.79
CA PRO A 246 -6.99 -24.33 -2.69
C PRO A 246 -6.36 -25.67 -3.10
N LYS A 247 -6.79 -26.76 -2.45
CA LYS A 247 -6.46 -28.10 -2.94
C LYS A 247 -7.32 -28.33 -4.19
N ARG A 248 -6.67 -28.63 -5.32
CA ARG A 248 -7.33 -29.14 -6.52
C ARG A 248 -7.83 -30.56 -6.28
#